data_AF-A0A2M7WGW2-F1
#
_entry.id   AF-A0A2M7WGW2-F1
#
_cell.length_a   1.000
_cell.length_b   1.000
_cell.length_c   1.000
_cell.angle_alpha   90.00
_cell.angle_beta   90.00
_cell.angle_gamma   90.00
#
_symmetry.space_group_name_H-M   'P 1'
#
loop_
_entity.id
_entity.type
_entity.pdbx_description
1 polymer ?
#
loop_
_entity_poly.entity_id
_entity_poly.type
_entity_poly.pdbx_seq_one_letter_code
_entity_poly.pdbx_strand_id
1 'polypeptide(L)'
;MRIHLSVIIALLIMSIFFAGNRDLEASVTLTEVMANEPGKYVYLEWIEVYNGGPDFADLTGWFLIEDADTNAIPDDSVIPPGKFAILSRHSISEDTSEMSFERYWGDSSGVWGDTPSEQKFPLIQVKMTLKNSEGKIMLYHQNDSISGFSWARDAGDGRSFEKQDIDGGDLLSNWAPSSATNGCTPGRGPGTVIVNSGNRFSLELDPEVVFLKSEQSTRISCSIPKDSELTLRLYDLNGQLLRTIYDKESNLPSEYIFDCRDGDGNLLRGGLYIIYGKVEGSKSQEIKKILVVAGQ
;
A
#
# COMPACT_ATOMS: atom_id res chain seq x y z
N MET A 1 -32.34 -26.49 -51.24
CA MET A 1 -32.30 -25.07 -50.84
C MET A 1 -32.09 -25.01 -49.34
N ARG A 2 -30.83 -25.13 -48.91
CA ARG A 2 -30.40 -25.19 -47.50
C ARG A 2 -29.48 -24.00 -47.27
N ILE A 3 -30.06 -22.88 -46.88
CA ILE A 3 -29.38 -21.70 -46.36
C ILE A 3 -30.25 -21.28 -45.17
N HIS A 4 -29.63 -20.76 -44.11
CA HIS A 4 -30.24 -20.28 -42.85
C HIS A 4 -30.25 -21.23 -41.64
N LEU A 5 -29.13 -21.93 -41.37
CA LEU A 5 -28.80 -22.28 -39.98
C LEU A 5 -27.32 -22.07 -39.60
N SER A 6 -26.49 -21.54 -40.50
CA SER A 6 -25.05 -21.36 -40.24
C SER A 6 -24.64 -19.91 -39.94
N VAL A 7 -25.56 -18.95 -39.97
CA VAL A 7 -25.24 -17.51 -39.78
C VAL A 7 -25.65 -16.98 -38.40
N ILE A 8 -26.57 -17.64 -37.69
CA ILE A 8 -27.02 -17.17 -36.36
C ILE A 8 -26.07 -17.65 -35.23
N ILE A 9 -25.32 -18.74 -35.42
CA ILE A 9 -24.32 -19.21 -34.45
C ILE A 9 -23.01 -18.40 -34.55
N ALA A 10 -22.73 -17.75 -35.68
CA ALA A 10 -21.54 -16.91 -35.85
C ALA A 10 -21.69 -15.50 -35.21
N LEU A 11 -22.92 -15.06 -34.89
CA LEU A 11 -23.17 -13.76 -34.25
C LEU A 11 -23.37 -13.86 -32.73
N LEU A 12 -23.42 -15.08 -32.16
CA LEU A 12 -23.50 -15.29 -30.70
C LEU A 12 -22.16 -15.66 -30.04
N ILE A 13 -21.08 -15.75 -30.82
CA ILE A 13 -19.70 -15.99 -30.33
C ILE A 13 -18.83 -14.75 -30.60
N MET A 14 -19.45 -13.57 -30.69
CA MET A 14 -18.75 -12.28 -30.80
C MET A 14 -19.18 -11.31 -29.68
N SER A 15 -19.70 -11.86 -28.58
CA SER A 15 -20.19 -11.12 -27.40
C SER A 15 -19.75 -11.73 -26.07
N ILE A 16 -18.88 -12.74 -26.11
CA ILE A 16 -18.29 -13.39 -24.95
C ILE A 16 -16.80 -13.43 -25.24
N PHE A 17 -15.97 -12.97 -24.30
CA PHE A 17 -14.54 -12.60 -24.41
C PHE A 17 -14.26 -11.14 -24.77
N PHE A 18 -14.63 -10.21 -23.89
CA PHE A 18 -13.76 -9.11 -23.46
C PHE A 18 -14.02 -8.84 -21.97
N ALA A 19 -13.76 -9.86 -21.15
CA ALA A 19 -13.68 -9.75 -19.70
C ALA A 19 -12.66 -10.80 -19.25
N GLY A 20 -11.41 -10.63 -19.65
CA GLY A 20 -10.34 -11.58 -19.38
C GLY A 20 -9.08 -11.09 -20.07
N ASN A 21 -8.09 -10.77 -19.25
CA ASN A 21 -6.82 -10.12 -19.56
C ASN A 21 -6.94 -8.58 -19.62
N ARG A 22 -7.08 -7.95 -18.44
CA ARG A 22 -6.19 -6.81 -18.20
C ARG A 22 -4.79 -7.40 -18.27
N ASP A 23 -3.93 -6.91 -19.16
CA ASP A 23 -2.56 -7.42 -19.30
C ASP A 23 -1.92 -7.50 -17.91
N LEU A 24 -1.30 -8.63 -17.57
CA LEU A 24 -0.69 -8.89 -16.24
C LEU A 24 0.32 -7.80 -15.84
N GLU A 25 0.87 -7.09 -16.82
CA GLU A 25 1.82 -5.99 -16.66
C GLU A 25 1.12 -4.65 -16.36
N ALA A 26 -0.14 -4.48 -16.77
CA ALA A 26 -0.94 -3.27 -16.53
C ALA A 26 -1.47 -3.16 -15.09
N SER A 27 -1.13 -4.11 -14.20
CA SER A 27 -1.49 -4.06 -12.78
C SER A 27 -0.39 -3.56 -11.87
N VAL A 28 0.85 -3.40 -12.35
CA VAL A 28 1.91 -2.75 -11.57
C VAL A 28 1.85 -1.25 -11.79
N THR A 29 1.92 -0.47 -10.72
CA THR A 29 1.88 0.99 -10.83
C THR A 29 2.79 1.66 -9.81
N LEU A 30 3.35 2.83 -10.15
CA LEU A 30 4.07 3.66 -9.19
C LEU A 30 3.09 4.21 -8.15
N THR A 31 3.48 4.23 -6.88
CA THR A 31 2.64 4.74 -5.80
C THR A 31 3.32 5.80 -4.96
N GLU A 32 4.65 5.81 -4.89
CA GLU A 32 5.37 6.80 -4.07
C GLU A 32 6.77 7.08 -4.64
N VAL A 33 7.27 8.31 -4.46
CA VAL A 33 8.57 8.77 -4.93
C VAL A 33 9.24 9.64 -3.87
N MET A 34 10.30 9.13 -3.25
CA MET A 34 11.18 9.87 -2.34
C MET A 34 12.36 10.45 -3.12
N ALA A 35 12.16 11.64 -3.68
CA ALA A 35 13.22 12.36 -4.40
C ALA A 35 14.01 13.31 -3.48
N ASN A 36 13.39 13.86 -2.43
CA ASN A 36 14.05 14.75 -1.49
C ASN A 36 14.40 14.00 -0.20
N GLU A 37 15.61 13.46 -0.18
CA GLU A 37 16.18 12.69 0.91
C GLU A 37 16.18 13.48 2.24
N PRO A 38 16.08 12.82 3.41
CA PRO A 38 15.97 13.50 4.68
C PRO A 38 17.25 14.21 5.13
N GLY A 39 17.16 15.53 5.27
CA GLY A 39 18.15 16.39 5.90
C GLY A 39 19.46 16.47 5.13
N LYS A 40 20.50 15.88 5.71
CA LYS A 40 21.87 15.89 5.14
C LYS A 40 22.30 14.54 4.56
N TYR A 41 21.42 13.54 4.66
CA TYR A 41 21.73 12.19 4.22
C TYR A 41 21.59 12.11 2.70
N VAL A 42 22.35 11.19 2.13
CA VAL A 42 22.40 10.94 0.69
C VAL A 42 22.22 9.44 0.45
N TYR A 43 21.85 9.07 -0.77
CA TYR A 43 21.57 7.70 -1.23
C TYR A 43 20.29 7.05 -0.68
N LEU A 44 19.43 7.84 -0.05
CA LEU A 44 18.12 7.48 0.48
C LEU A 44 16.97 7.73 -0.51
N GLU A 45 17.24 8.03 -1.78
CA GLU A 45 16.23 8.04 -2.84
C GLU A 45 15.60 6.64 -3.00
N TRP A 46 14.28 6.62 -3.18
CA TRP A 46 13.55 5.40 -3.51
C TRP A 46 12.22 5.72 -4.20
N ILE A 47 11.67 4.69 -4.85
CA ILE A 47 10.31 4.69 -5.41
C ILE A 47 9.57 3.46 -4.92
N GLU A 48 8.25 3.56 -4.83
CA GLU A 48 7.37 2.46 -4.49
C GLU A 48 6.54 2.05 -5.70
N VAL A 49 6.37 0.75 -5.85
CA VAL A 49 5.48 0.13 -6.83
C VAL A 49 4.48 -0.78 -6.14
N TYR A 50 3.27 -0.82 -6.66
CA TYR A 50 2.20 -1.69 -6.19
C TYR A 50 1.79 -2.66 -7.28
N ASN A 51 1.66 -3.94 -6.94
CA ASN A 51 1.04 -4.94 -7.80
C ASN A 51 -0.45 -5.10 -7.44
N GLY A 52 -1.33 -4.49 -8.21
CA GLY A 52 -2.79 -4.64 -8.10
C GLY A 52 -3.35 -5.88 -8.77
N GLY A 53 -2.49 -6.75 -9.30
CA GLY A 53 -2.86 -7.97 -10.01
C GLY A 53 -3.18 -9.12 -9.05
N PRO A 54 -3.89 -10.16 -9.53
CA PRO A 54 -4.19 -11.36 -8.75
C PRO A 54 -3.00 -12.33 -8.62
N ASP A 55 -1.95 -12.15 -9.43
CA ASP A 55 -0.77 -13.01 -9.51
C ASP A 55 0.51 -12.27 -9.10
N PHE A 56 1.60 -13.02 -8.92
CA PHE A 56 2.93 -12.43 -8.72
C PHE A 56 3.34 -11.63 -9.97
N ALA A 57 3.82 -10.41 -9.77
CA ALA A 57 4.41 -9.60 -10.82
C ALA A 57 5.94 -9.82 -10.83
N ASP A 58 6.43 -10.44 -11.89
CA ASP A 58 7.86 -10.60 -12.17
C ASP A 58 8.35 -9.36 -12.96
N LEU A 59 9.32 -8.65 -12.39
CA LEU A 59 9.88 -7.43 -12.97
C LEU A 59 11.14 -7.71 -13.83
N THR A 60 11.41 -8.98 -14.15
CA THR A 60 12.51 -9.36 -15.05
C THR A 60 12.39 -8.63 -16.40
N GLY A 61 13.46 -7.95 -16.80
CA GLY A 61 13.48 -7.15 -18.03
C GLY A 61 12.77 -5.78 -17.94
N TRP A 62 12.31 -5.36 -16.76
CA TRP A 62 11.76 -4.03 -16.55
C TRP A 62 12.89 -3.00 -16.37
N PHE A 63 12.58 -1.75 -16.70
CA PHE A 63 13.49 -0.62 -16.57
C PHE A 63 12.83 0.52 -15.79
N LEU A 64 13.62 1.15 -14.93
CA LEU A 64 13.38 2.49 -14.42
C LEU A 64 14.08 3.49 -15.35
N ILE A 65 13.29 4.28 -16.07
CA ILE A 65 13.78 5.39 -16.88
C ILE A 65 13.64 6.66 -16.04
N GLU A 66 14.74 7.38 -15.87
CA GLU A 66 14.80 8.66 -15.18
C GLU A 66 15.42 9.70 -16.11
N ASP A 67 14.65 10.70 -16.52
CA ASP A 67 15.05 11.66 -17.56
C ASP A 67 15.64 10.96 -18.81
N ALA A 68 16.98 10.94 -18.94
CA ALA A 68 17.72 10.31 -20.04
C ALA A 68 18.41 9.00 -19.62
N ASP A 69 18.46 8.69 -18.33
CA ASP A 69 19.08 7.49 -17.80
C ASP A 69 18.08 6.32 -17.82
N THR A 70 18.58 5.13 -18.16
CA THR A 70 17.81 3.89 -18.17
C THR A 70 18.49 2.88 -17.27
N ASN A 71 17.81 2.47 -16.21
CA ASN A 71 18.34 1.58 -15.19
C ASN A 71 17.52 0.29 -15.20
N ALA A 72 18.18 -0.85 -15.40
CA ALA A 72 17.52 -2.15 -15.32
C ALA A 72 17.10 -2.44 -13.88
N ILE A 73 15.88 -2.93 -13.70
CA ILE A 73 15.47 -3.56 -12.44
C ILE A 73 16.11 -4.96 -12.40
N PRO A 74 16.74 -5.38 -11.29
CA PRO A 74 17.36 -6.70 -11.21
C PRO A 74 16.38 -7.82 -11.56
N ASP A 75 16.86 -8.81 -12.32
CA ASP A 75 16.13 -10.05 -12.56
C ASP A 75 15.78 -10.73 -11.23
N ASP A 76 14.74 -11.58 -11.23
CA ASP A 76 14.17 -12.22 -10.04
C ASP A 76 13.50 -11.26 -9.04
N SER A 77 13.33 -9.98 -9.40
CA SER A 77 12.52 -9.03 -8.64
C SER A 77 11.04 -9.36 -8.78
N VAL A 78 10.42 -9.85 -7.71
CA VAL A 78 9.01 -10.27 -7.73
C VAL A 78 8.18 -9.55 -6.68
N ILE A 79 7.00 -9.06 -7.07
CA ILE A 79 6.02 -8.45 -6.18
C ILE A 79 4.81 -9.39 -6.00
N PRO A 80 4.49 -9.84 -4.77
CA PRO A 80 3.28 -10.63 -4.54
C PRO A 80 1.99 -9.87 -4.89
N PRO A 81 0.88 -10.57 -5.16
CA PRO A 81 -0.39 -9.94 -5.47
C PRO A 81 -0.90 -9.08 -4.31
N GLY A 82 -1.36 -7.86 -4.64
CA GLY A 82 -1.86 -6.90 -3.67
C GLY A 82 -0.78 -6.37 -2.70
N LYS A 83 0.51 -6.48 -3.06
CA LYS A 83 1.62 -5.99 -2.25
C LYS A 83 2.39 -4.86 -2.94
N PHE A 84 3.10 -4.11 -2.12
CA PHE A 84 4.05 -3.10 -2.53
C PHE A 84 5.45 -3.69 -2.63
N ALA A 85 6.33 -3.02 -3.36
CA ALA A 85 7.78 -3.20 -3.31
C ALA A 85 8.46 -1.84 -3.36
N ILE A 86 9.61 -1.75 -2.69
CA ILE A 86 10.44 -0.54 -2.68
C ILE A 86 11.64 -0.77 -3.58
N LEU A 87 11.84 0.11 -4.55
CA LEU A 87 13.06 0.20 -5.35
C LEU A 87 13.88 1.34 -4.76
N SER A 88 14.99 1.02 -4.11
CA SER A 88 15.83 2.00 -3.41
C SER A 88 17.19 2.15 -4.09
N ARG A 89 17.74 3.37 -4.03
CA ARG A 89 19.10 3.62 -4.53
C ARG A 89 20.16 2.85 -3.77
N HIS A 90 20.01 2.80 -2.44
CA HIS A 90 20.93 2.13 -1.54
C HIS A 90 20.16 1.40 -0.44
N SER A 91 20.02 0.08 -0.58
CA SER A 91 19.13 -0.71 0.26
C SER A 91 19.73 -1.01 1.62
N ILE A 92 20.97 -1.52 1.64
CA ILE A 92 21.68 -2.00 2.83
C ILE A 92 23.15 -1.55 2.71
N SER A 93 23.75 -1.09 3.81
CA SER A 93 25.18 -0.78 3.88
C SER A 93 25.89 -1.63 4.92
N GLU A 94 27.07 -2.14 4.59
CA GLU A 94 27.98 -2.76 5.56
C GLU A 94 28.76 -1.71 6.37
N ASP A 95 28.85 -0.48 5.87
CA ASP A 95 29.47 0.64 6.58
C ASP A 95 28.42 1.35 7.42
N THR A 96 28.48 1.15 8.75
CA THR A 96 27.58 1.79 9.71
C THR A 96 27.65 3.32 9.75
N SER A 97 28.61 3.95 9.06
CA SER A 97 28.68 5.40 8.90
C SER A 97 27.91 5.91 7.67
N GLU A 98 27.57 5.03 6.74
CA GLU A 98 26.77 5.33 5.57
C GLU A 98 25.28 5.07 5.83
N MET A 99 24.43 5.92 5.26
CA MET A 99 22.98 5.76 5.38
C MET A 99 22.47 4.89 4.25
N SER A 100 21.57 3.97 4.59
CA SER A 100 20.84 3.10 3.67
C SER A 100 19.34 3.14 3.98
N PHE A 101 18.53 2.60 3.08
CA PHE A 101 17.09 2.46 3.31
C PHE A 101 16.80 1.68 4.59
N GLU A 102 17.44 0.52 4.76
CA GLU A 102 17.32 -0.33 5.95
C GLU A 102 17.71 0.42 7.24
N ARG A 103 18.73 1.27 7.20
CA ARG A 103 19.15 2.04 8.38
C ARG A 103 18.20 3.18 8.73
N TYR A 104 17.51 3.78 7.75
CA TYR A 104 16.64 4.93 8.02
C TYR A 104 15.17 4.54 8.23
N TRP A 105 14.64 3.64 7.40
CA TRP A 105 13.25 3.20 7.43
C TRP A 105 13.04 1.76 7.92
N GLY A 106 14.11 0.96 8.01
CA GLY A 106 14.11 -0.35 8.65
C GLY A 106 14.51 -0.29 10.13
N ASP A 107 15.08 -1.38 10.64
CA ASP A 107 15.45 -1.51 12.05
C ASP A 107 16.94 -1.25 12.36
N SER A 108 17.75 -0.97 11.33
CA SER A 108 19.21 -0.76 11.43
C SER A 108 20.02 -1.99 11.87
N SER A 109 19.48 -3.20 11.71
CA SER A 109 20.20 -4.47 11.89
C SER A 109 21.28 -4.73 10.83
N GLY A 110 21.18 -4.09 9.67
CA GLY A 110 21.99 -4.37 8.48
C GLY A 110 21.48 -5.56 7.66
N VAL A 111 20.29 -6.08 7.97
CA VAL A 111 19.65 -7.19 7.25
C VAL A 111 18.21 -6.81 6.95
N TRP A 112 17.81 -6.82 5.69
CA TRP A 112 16.41 -6.56 5.36
C TRP A 112 15.56 -7.83 5.51
N GLY A 113 14.41 -7.70 6.19
CA GLY A 113 13.40 -8.76 6.27
C GLY A 113 13.62 -9.73 7.42
N ASP A 114 14.49 -9.42 8.37
CA ASP A 114 14.66 -10.19 9.60
C ASP A 114 13.59 -9.87 10.65
N THR A 115 12.84 -8.76 10.46
CA THR A 115 11.68 -8.39 11.28
C THR A 115 10.34 -8.53 10.54
N PRO A 116 9.23 -8.78 11.27
CA PRO A 116 7.89 -8.80 10.67
C PRO A 116 7.48 -7.49 9.97
N SER A 117 8.02 -6.35 10.39
CA SER A 117 7.78 -5.05 9.76
C SER A 117 8.38 -4.94 8.36
N GLU A 118 9.53 -5.56 8.13
CA GLU A 118 10.27 -5.48 6.86
C GLU A 118 9.88 -6.59 5.88
N GLN A 119 9.32 -7.69 6.38
CA GLN A 119 8.74 -8.76 5.55
C GLN A 119 7.44 -8.35 4.84
N LYS A 120 6.95 -7.12 5.06
CA LYS A 120 5.71 -6.61 4.46
C LYS A 120 5.84 -6.38 2.95
N PHE A 121 7.04 -6.09 2.45
CA PHE A 121 7.32 -5.78 1.06
C PHE A 121 8.77 -6.13 0.67
N PRO A 122 9.03 -6.49 -0.60
CA PRO A 122 10.38 -6.62 -1.11
C PRO A 122 11.11 -5.27 -1.12
N LEU A 123 12.38 -5.28 -0.74
CA LEU A 123 13.32 -4.17 -0.94
C LEU A 123 14.29 -4.55 -2.06
N ILE A 124 14.29 -3.78 -3.13
CA ILE A 124 15.04 -4.04 -4.35
C ILE A 124 16.01 -2.88 -4.57
N GLN A 125 17.30 -3.16 -4.74
CA GLN A 125 18.27 -2.11 -5.04
C GLN A 125 18.26 -1.80 -6.54
N VAL A 126 17.98 -0.55 -6.90
CA VAL A 126 17.97 -0.07 -8.29
C VAL A 126 18.73 1.24 -8.37
N LYS A 127 19.59 1.37 -9.39
CA LYS A 127 20.29 2.64 -9.62
C LYS A 127 19.28 3.74 -9.99
N MET A 128 19.38 4.88 -9.32
CA MET A 128 18.63 6.11 -9.60
C MET A 128 19.41 7.33 -9.10
N THR A 129 19.06 8.53 -9.52
CA THR A 129 19.65 9.80 -9.06
C THR A 129 18.61 10.92 -9.14
N LEU A 130 17.54 10.75 -8.35
CA LEU A 130 16.34 11.60 -8.37
C LEU A 130 16.66 13.05 -7.98
N LYS A 131 16.24 13.99 -8.83
CA LYS A 131 16.37 15.43 -8.54
C LYS A 131 15.25 15.91 -7.62
N ASN A 132 15.59 16.65 -6.57
CA ASN A 132 14.61 17.12 -5.58
C ASN A 132 13.56 18.07 -6.19
N SER A 133 14.00 19.04 -7.02
CA SER A 133 13.16 20.17 -7.43
C SER A 133 12.31 19.93 -8.68
N GLU A 134 12.74 19.06 -9.58
CA GLU A 134 12.01 18.66 -10.79
C GLU A 134 12.58 17.35 -11.31
N GLY A 135 11.74 16.52 -11.93
CA GLY A 135 12.20 15.27 -12.52
C GLY A 135 11.06 14.47 -13.13
N LYS A 136 11.43 13.43 -13.86
CA LYS A 136 10.49 12.49 -14.45
C LYS A 136 11.03 11.07 -14.36
N ILE A 137 10.18 10.17 -13.87
CA ILE A 137 10.44 8.74 -13.87
C ILE A 137 9.37 7.99 -14.66
N MET A 138 9.75 6.87 -15.26
CA MET A 138 8.85 5.93 -15.91
C MET A 138 9.32 4.49 -15.66
N LEU A 139 8.39 3.62 -15.28
CA LEU A 139 8.55 2.17 -15.38
C LEU A 139 8.24 1.75 -16.81
N TYR A 140 9.10 0.90 -17.35
CA TYR A 140 9.05 0.51 -18.76
C TYR A 140 9.32 -0.98 -18.91
N HIS A 141 8.54 -1.66 -19.74
CA HIS A 141 8.73 -3.08 -20.03
C HIS A 141 8.26 -3.39 -21.45
N GLN A 142 9.01 -4.23 -22.18
CA GLN A 142 8.67 -4.70 -23.54
C GLN A 142 8.23 -3.62 -24.55
N ASN A 143 8.80 -2.42 -24.47
CA ASN A 143 8.48 -1.24 -25.28
C ASN A 143 7.22 -0.46 -24.87
N ASP A 144 6.61 -0.78 -23.74
CA ASP A 144 5.47 -0.08 -23.18
C ASP A 144 5.82 0.65 -21.88
N SER A 145 5.30 1.87 -21.74
CA SER A 145 5.34 2.60 -20.47
C SER A 145 4.26 2.03 -19.56
N ILE A 146 4.68 1.45 -18.44
CA ILE A 146 3.77 0.83 -17.48
C ILE A 146 3.19 1.88 -16.54
N SER A 147 4.05 2.69 -15.93
CA SER A 147 3.63 3.78 -15.05
C SER A 147 4.68 4.88 -15.02
N GLY A 148 4.29 6.13 -14.78
CA GLY A 148 5.21 7.25 -14.71
C GLY A 148 4.75 8.33 -13.74
N PHE A 149 5.71 9.16 -13.33
CA PHE A 149 5.45 10.35 -12.54
C PHE A 149 6.41 11.46 -12.95
N SER A 150 5.93 12.70 -12.90
CA SER A 150 6.75 13.89 -13.13
C SER A 150 6.43 14.93 -12.08
N TRP A 151 7.45 15.55 -11.51
CA TRP A 151 7.31 16.66 -10.57
C TRP A 151 8.07 17.87 -11.08
N ALA A 152 7.59 19.05 -10.69
CA ALA A 152 8.19 20.35 -11.02
C ALA A 152 8.37 21.23 -9.78
N ARG A 153 8.33 20.60 -8.60
CA ARG A 153 8.63 21.20 -7.30
C ARG A 153 9.12 20.12 -6.35
N ASP A 154 9.78 20.58 -5.30
CA ASP A 154 10.14 19.77 -4.15
C ASP A 154 8.89 19.39 -3.31
N ALA A 155 8.84 18.15 -2.84
CA ALA A 155 7.83 17.68 -1.89
C ALA A 155 8.08 18.20 -0.46
N GLY A 156 9.33 18.54 -0.13
CA GLY A 156 9.80 18.93 1.19
C GLY A 156 10.87 17.96 1.72
N ASP A 157 11.66 18.43 2.68
CA ASP A 157 12.76 17.66 3.30
C ASP A 157 12.28 16.33 3.88
N GLY A 158 12.86 15.22 3.42
CA GLY A 158 12.47 13.86 3.81
C GLY A 158 11.01 13.51 3.49
N ARG A 159 10.40 14.20 2.51
CA ARG A 159 9.01 14.01 2.10
C ARG A 159 8.92 13.44 0.69
N SER A 160 8.09 12.42 0.53
CA SER A 160 7.80 11.82 -0.76
C SER A 160 6.63 12.49 -1.48
N PHE A 161 6.51 12.25 -2.78
CA PHE A 161 5.25 12.36 -3.51
C PHE A 161 4.52 11.02 -3.49
N GLU A 162 3.22 11.04 -3.24
CA GLU A 162 2.38 9.84 -3.15
C GLU A 162 1.18 9.96 -4.10
N LYS A 163 0.88 8.85 -4.76
CA LYS A 163 -0.33 8.67 -5.56
C LYS A 163 -1.54 8.61 -4.63
N GLN A 164 -2.52 9.49 -4.81
CA GLN A 164 -3.68 9.66 -3.93
C GLN A 164 -4.76 8.58 -4.14
N ASP A 165 -4.92 8.14 -5.38
CA ASP A 165 -5.79 7.02 -5.77
C ASP A 165 -4.97 6.05 -6.62
N ILE A 166 -4.68 4.85 -6.10
CA ILE A 166 -3.88 3.84 -6.80
C ILE A 166 -4.48 3.49 -8.16
N ASP A 167 -5.81 3.45 -8.27
CA ASP A 167 -6.53 3.16 -9.52
C ASP A 167 -6.71 4.40 -10.41
N GLY A 168 -6.38 5.59 -9.90
CA GLY A 168 -6.53 6.87 -10.58
C GLY A 168 -5.49 7.14 -11.69
N GLY A 169 -4.56 6.21 -11.91
CA GLY A 169 -3.51 6.31 -12.92
C GLY A 169 -2.50 7.44 -12.66
N ASP A 170 -1.79 7.85 -13.70
CA ASP A 170 -0.56 8.67 -13.59
C ASP A 170 -0.76 10.16 -13.90
N LEU A 171 -2.01 10.62 -13.86
CA LEU A 171 -2.28 12.05 -13.97
C LEU A 171 -1.62 12.79 -12.82
N LEU A 172 -0.92 13.89 -13.10
CA LEU A 172 -0.26 14.71 -12.08
C LEU A 172 -1.21 15.15 -10.94
N SER A 173 -2.50 15.36 -11.25
CA SER A 173 -3.53 15.69 -10.25
C SER A 173 -3.77 14.60 -9.22
N ASN A 174 -3.33 13.37 -9.50
CA ASN A 174 -3.42 12.22 -8.62
C ASN A 174 -2.19 12.07 -7.72
N TRP A 175 -1.24 13.02 -7.74
CA TRP A 175 -0.04 12.97 -6.92
C TRP A 175 0.04 14.19 -6.03
N ALA A 176 0.37 13.98 -4.76
CA ALA A 176 0.59 15.05 -3.80
C ALA A 176 1.76 14.69 -2.88
N PRO A 177 2.45 15.68 -2.27
CA PRO A 177 3.38 15.38 -1.19
C PRO A 177 2.68 14.59 -0.10
N SER A 178 3.39 13.61 0.47
CA SER A 178 2.90 12.81 1.59
C SER A 178 2.31 13.70 2.68
N SER A 179 1.22 13.27 3.31
CA SER A 179 0.69 13.93 4.49
C SER A 179 1.10 13.22 5.78
N ALA A 180 1.85 12.13 5.69
CA ALA A 180 2.29 11.38 6.85
C ALA A 180 3.21 12.24 7.72
N THR A 181 3.16 12.03 9.03
CA THR A 181 3.93 12.81 10.01
C THR A 181 5.44 12.59 9.86
N ASN A 182 5.83 11.40 9.41
CA ASN A 182 7.19 11.00 9.04
C ASN A 182 7.56 11.33 7.58
N GLY A 183 6.64 11.95 6.82
CA GLY A 183 6.89 12.43 5.44
C GLY A 183 6.77 11.39 4.33
N CYS A 184 6.47 10.12 4.62
CA CYS A 184 6.37 9.06 3.61
C CYS A 184 5.68 7.80 4.15
N THR A 185 5.31 6.88 3.24
CA THR A 185 4.58 5.64 3.54
C THR A 185 5.09 4.39 2.86
N PRO A 186 6.39 4.07 2.98
CA PRO A 186 6.93 2.86 2.40
C PRO A 186 6.18 1.60 2.87
N GLY A 187 5.70 0.82 1.92
CA GLY A 187 4.98 -0.43 2.10
C GLY A 187 3.51 -0.31 2.48
N ARG A 188 2.95 0.90 2.57
CA ARG A 188 1.59 1.13 3.07
C ARG A 188 0.65 1.69 2.00
N GLY A 189 1.19 2.26 0.92
CA GLY A 189 0.44 3.12 0.01
C GLY A 189 0.16 4.50 0.62
N PRO A 190 -0.49 5.42 -0.11
CA PRO A 190 -0.58 6.85 0.24
C PRO A 190 -0.84 7.12 1.73
N GLY A 191 0.12 7.83 2.33
CA GLY A 191 0.13 8.45 3.65
C GLY A 191 -0.85 9.59 3.83
N THR A 192 -2.09 9.37 3.45
CA THR A 192 -3.30 9.97 4.00
C THR A 192 -4.44 9.27 3.30
N VAL A 193 -5.26 8.55 4.07
CA VAL A 193 -6.66 8.91 3.89
C VAL A 193 -6.80 10.28 4.55
N ILE A 194 -7.08 11.31 3.74
CA ILE A 194 -7.94 12.48 3.98
C ILE A 194 -7.45 13.65 3.12
N VAL A 195 -7.74 13.58 1.81
CA VAL A 195 -8.36 14.71 1.12
C VAL A 195 -9.58 14.19 0.36
N ASN A 196 -10.73 14.23 1.05
CA ASN A 196 -12.06 14.21 0.46
C ASN A 196 -12.36 13.11 -0.58
N SER A 197 -12.26 11.85 -0.19
CA SER A 197 -13.43 10.99 -0.45
C SER A 197 -14.41 11.22 0.68
N GLY A 198 -15.21 12.28 0.63
CA GLY A 198 -16.38 12.41 1.52
C GLY A 198 -17.41 11.27 1.36
N ASN A 199 -17.05 10.13 0.77
CA ASN A 199 -17.92 9.09 0.28
C ASN A 199 -17.49 7.64 0.59
N ARG A 200 -16.26 7.34 1.07
CA ARG A 200 -15.85 5.93 1.28
C ARG A 200 -15.34 5.64 2.68
N PHE A 201 -15.81 4.53 3.24
CA PHE A 201 -15.37 4.01 4.53
C PHE A 201 -14.09 3.17 4.34
N SER A 202 -13.10 3.37 5.21
CA SER A 202 -11.87 2.54 5.30
C SER A 202 -11.60 2.14 6.76
N LEU A 203 -10.97 0.98 6.93
CA LEU A 203 -10.61 0.39 8.23
C LEU A 203 -9.34 -0.44 8.02
N GLU A 204 -8.26 -0.11 8.73
CA GLU A 204 -6.96 -0.79 8.67
C GLU A 204 -6.43 -1.11 10.05
N LEU A 205 -5.65 -2.20 10.15
CA LEU A 205 -4.99 -2.65 11.38
C LEU A 205 -3.47 -2.71 11.14
N ASP A 206 -2.68 -2.13 12.04
CA ASP A 206 -1.21 -2.22 11.97
C ASP A 206 -0.60 -2.42 13.37
N PRO A 207 -0.02 -3.60 13.66
CA PRO A 207 0.02 -4.81 12.82
C PRO A 207 -1.30 -5.60 12.83
N GLU A 208 -1.61 -6.36 11.77
CA GLU A 208 -2.72 -7.34 11.74
C GLU A 208 -2.45 -8.59 12.60
N VAL A 209 -1.18 -8.81 12.98
CA VAL A 209 -0.73 -9.90 13.85
C VAL A 209 -0.06 -9.30 15.08
N VAL A 210 -0.62 -9.55 16.27
CA VAL A 210 -0.11 -9.06 17.55
C VAL A 210 0.43 -10.23 18.37
N PHE A 211 1.71 -10.16 18.75
CA PHE A 211 2.37 -11.18 19.57
C PHE A 211 2.40 -10.74 21.03
N LEU A 212 1.54 -11.28 21.88
CA LEU A 212 1.35 -10.81 23.27
C LEU A 212 2.63 -10.77 24.15
N LYS A 213 3.71 -11.46 23.74
CA LYS A 213 5.02 -11.44 24.41
C LYS A 213 5.90 -10.23 24.06
N SER A 214 5.73 -9.65 22.87
CA SER A 214 6.57 -8.56 22.35
C SER A 214 5.76 -7.31 22.01
N GLU A 215 4.53 -7.49 21.53
CA GLU A 215 3.59 -6.44 21.14
C GLU A 215 2.24 -6.70 21.81
N GLN A 216 1.71 -5.70 22.53
CA GLN A 216 0.43 -5.83 23.23
C GLN A 216 -0.67 -4.98 22.60
N SER A 217 -0.39 -4.35 21.46
CA SER A 217 -1.33 -3.47 20.81
C SER A 217 -1.28 -3.57 19.30
N THR A 218 -2.39 -3.22 18.66
CA THR A 218 -2.47 -2.90 17.23
C THR A 218 -3.10 -1.52 17.07
N ARG A 219 -2.66 -0.80 16.05
CA ARG A 219 -3.23 0.48 15.67
C ARG A 219 -4.40 0.23 14.74
N ILE A 220 -5.56 0.79 15.07
CA ILE A 220 -6.74 0.78 14.22
C ILE A 220 -6.87 2.17 13.60
N SER A 221 -6.81 2.24 12.28
CA SER A 221 -6.99 3.47 11.52
C SER A 221 -8.30 3.39 10.76
N CYS A 222 -9.18 4.38 10.93
CA CYS A 222 -10.48 4.44 10.28
C CYS A 222 -10.66 5.79 9.58
N SER A 223 -11.28 5.79 8.41
CA SER A 223 -11.79 7.02 7.80
C SER A 223 -13.23 6.80 7.36
N ILE A 224 -14.09 7.76 7.70
CA ILE A 224 -15.53 7.69 7.41
C ILE A 224 -15.96 8.87 6.52
N PRO A 225 -16.96 8.67 5.63
CA PRO A 225 -17.64 9.75 4.92
C PRO A 225 -18.07 10.91 5.82
N LYS A 226 -18.18 12.10 5.24
CA LYS A 226 -18.72 13.25 5.97
C LYS A 226 -20.18 12.98 6.37
N ASP A 227 -20.58 13.46 7.54
CA ASP A 227 -21.94 13.30 8.09
C ASP A 227 -22.36 11.82 8.24
N SER A 228 -21.40 10.97 8.62
CA SER A 228 -21.63 9.56 8.93
C SER A 228 -21.14 9.19 10.33
N GLU A 229 -21.63 8.06 10.84
CA GLU A 229 -21.34 7.53 12.17
C GLU A 229 -20.68 6.15 12.05
N LEU A 230 -19.64 5.89 12.85
CA LEU A 230 -18.94 4.60 12.91
C LEU A 230 -19.42 3.77 14.11
N THR A 231 -19.80 2.53 13.85
CA THR A 231 -19.81 1.46 14.86
C THR A 231 -18.61 0.55 14.61
N LEU A 232 -17.74 0.41 15.61
CA LEU A 232 -16.55 -0.44 15.55
C LEU A 232 -16.59 -1.46 16.68
N ARG A 233 -16.52 -2.75 16.34
CA ARG A 233 -16.73 -3.87 17.27
C ARG A 233 -15.72 -4.98 17.04
N LEU A 234 -15.38 -5.67 18.12
CA LEU A 234 -14.52 -6.84 18.15
C LEU A 234 -15.39 -8.08 18.36
N TYR A 235 -15.20 -9.09 17.52
CA TYR A 235 -15.87 -10.38 17.61
C TYR A 235 -14.85 -11.53 17.66
N ASP A 236 -15.26 -12.65 18.25
CA ASP A 236 -14.59 -13.93 18.03
C ASP A 236 -15.00 -14.55 16.67
N LEU A 237 -14.39 -15.68 16.29
CA LEU A 237 -14.75 -16.40 15.05
C LEU A 237 -16.17 -17.00 15.05
N ASN A 238 -16.78 -17.19 16.21
CA ASN A 238 -18.17 -17.68 16.32
C ASN A 238 -19.19 -16.54 16.16
N GLY A 239 -18.73 -15.29 16.01
CA GLY A 239 -19.58 -14.11 15.93
C GLY A 239 -20.06 -13.60 17.29
N GLN A 240 -19.47 -14.07 18.40
CA GLN A 240 -19.73 -13.51 19.72
C GLN A 240 -19.07 -12.14 19.83
N LEU A 241 -19.85 -11.13 20.21
CA LEU A 241 -19.35 -9.78 20.50
C LEU A 241 -18.49 -9.82 21.77
N LEU A 242 -17.23 -9.40 21.65
CA LEU A 242 -16.29 -9.32 22.76
C LEU A 242 -16.13 -7.90 23.29
N ARG A 243 -16.16 -6.89 22.40
CA ARG A 243 -16.01 -5.49 22.78
C ARG A 243 -16.63 -4.55 21.74
N THR A 244 -17.25 -3.47 22.20
CA THR A 244 -17.58 -2.31 21.37
C THR A 244 -16.52 -1.24 21.59
N ILE A 245 -15.85 -0.81 20.53
CA ILE A 245 -14.79 0.21 20.55
C ILE A 245 -15.41 1.59 20.31
N TYR A 246 -16.22 1.70 19.24
CA TYR A 246 -17.03 2.89 18.94
C TYR A 246 -18.48 2.48 18.73
N ASP A 247 -19.41 3.30 19.22
CA ASP A 247 -20.84 3.11 19.00
C ASP A 247 -21.45 4.39 18.43
N LYS A 248 -21.60 4.43 17.11
CA LYS A 248 -22.15 5.56 16.37
C LYS A 248 -21.41 6.87 16.60
N GLU A 249 -20.09 6.80 16.54
CA GLU A 249 -19.23 7.96 16.73
C GLU A 249 -18.95 8.66 15.40
N SER A 250 -19.15 9.98 15.38
CA SER A 250 -18.87 10.83 14.21
C SER A 250 -17.58 11.65 14.37
N ASN A 251 -17.08 11.80 15.60
CA ASN A 251 -15.85 12.52 15.91
C ASN A 251 -14.76 11.54 16.32
N LEU A 252 -14.09 10.97 15.33
CA LEU A 252 -13.07 9.95 15.54
C LEU A 252 -11.68 10.59 15.67
N PRO A 253 -10.79 10.03 16.52
CA PRO A 253 -9.37 10.34 16.44
C PRO A 253 -8.80 9.84 15.10
N SER A 254 -7.66 10.38 14.68
CA SER A 254 -6.95 9.91 13.48
C SER A 254 -6.56 8.43 13.57
N GLU A 255 -6.30 7.94 14.79
CA GLU A 255 -5.88 6.57 15.06
C GLU A 255 -6.38 6.12 16.45
N TYR A 256 -6.67 4.84 16.61
CA TYR A 256 -7.02 4.21 17.88
C TYR A 256 -6.03 3.09 18.23
N ILE A 257 -5.37 3.17 19.39
CA ILE A 257 -4.49 2.10 19.87
C ILE A 257 -5.35 1.06 20.58
N PHE A 258 -5.50 -0.11 19.97
CA PHE A 258 -6.22 -1.24 20.54
C PHE A 258 -5.27 -2.09 21.38
N ASP A 259 -5.59 -2.23 22.66
CA ASP A 259 -4.79 -2.86 23.71
C ASP A 259 -4.98 -4.39 23.82
N CYS A 260 -5.60 -5.01 22.80
CA CYS A 260 -5.89 -6.44 22.77
C CYS A 260 -6.67 -6.94 24.00
N ARG A 261 -7.61 -6.12 24.50
CA ARG A 261 -8.53 -6.49 25.60
C ARG A 261 -9.98 -6.54 25.15
N ASP A 262 -10.73 -7.47 25.75
CA ASP A 262 -12.18 -7.55 25.63
C ASP A 262 -12.91 -6.44 26.42
N GLY A 263 -14.24 -6.42 26.37
CA GLY A 263 -15.06 -5.42 27.05
C GLY A 263 -15.02 -5.49 28.58
N ASP A 264 -14.60 -6.62 29.15
CA ASP A 264 -14.40 -6.81 30.59
C ASP A 264 -12.98 -6.42 31.03
N GLY A 265 -12.12 -6.03 30.09
CA GLY A 265 -10.73 -5.65 30.34
C GLY A 265 -9.78 -6.84 30.43
N ASN A 266 -10.19 -8.06 30.07
CA ASN A 266 -9.30 -9.20 30.03
C ASN A 266 -8.49 -9.19 28.73
N LEU A 267 -7.22 -9.61 28.80
CA LEU A 267 -6.42 -9.84 27.60
C LEU A 267 -7.06 -10.93 26.74
N LEU A 268 -7.10 -10.68 25.43
CA LEU A 268 -7.52 -11.68 24.46
C LEU A 268 -6.61 -12.90 24.53
N ARG A 269 -7.18 -14.07 24.26
CA ARG A 269 -6.43 -15.33 24.16
C ARG A 269 -5.77 -15.43 22.80
N GLY A 270 -4.80 -16.33 22.66
CA GLY A 270 -4.27 -16.67 21.34
C GLY A 270 -5.39 -17.16 20.42
N GLY A 271 -5.55 -16.56 19.25
CA GLY A 271 -6.64 -16.87 18.32
C GLY A 271 -6.85 -15.81 17.23
N LEU A 272 -7.85 -16.08 16.38
CA LEU A 272 -8.32 -15.14 15.37
C LEU A 272 -9.53 -14.38 15.90
N TYR A 273 -9.54 -13.08 15.59
CA TYR A 273 -10.61 -12.16 15.95
C TYR A 273 -11.03 -11.35 14.73
N ILE A 274 -12.25 -10.84 14.75
CA ILE A 274 -12.79 -10.00 13.68
C ILE A 274 -12.98 -8.59 14.23
N ILE A 275 -12.29 -7.63 13.64
CA ILE A 275 -12.62 -6.21 13.78
C ILE A 275 -13.65 -5.88 12.71
N TYR A 276 -14.87 -5.60 13.15
CA TYR A 276 -16.00 -5.21 12.31
C TYR A 276 -16.22 -3.71 12.43
N GLY A 277 -16.15 -3.02 11.30
CA GLY A 277 -16.55 -1.63 11.19
C GLY A 277 -17.79 -1.49 10.33
N LYS A 278 -18.74 -0.67 10.77
CA LYS A 278 -19.93 -0.30 10.03
C LYS A 278 -20.08 1.21 10.06
N VAL A 279 -20.25 1.81 8.90
CA VAL A 279 -20.60 3.22 8.77
C VAL A 279 -22.07 3.35 8.38
N GLU A 280 -22.76 4.28 9.04
CA GLU A 280 -24.13 4.68 8.73
C GLU A 280 -24.17 6.18 8.40
N GLY A 281 -24.78 6.54 7.28
CA GLY A 281 -24.87 7.92 6.77
C GLY A 281 -25.78 7.93 5.55
N SER A 282 -25.42 8.67 4.50
CA SER A 282 -26.16 8.65 3.21
C SER A 282 -26.17 7.27 2.54
N LYS A 283 -25.12 6.48 2.76
CA LYS A 283 -25.02 5.06 2.39
C LYS A 283 -24.41 4.29 3.56
N SER A 284 -24.87 3.05 3.77
CA SER A 284 -24.20 2.15 4.72
C SER A 284 -23.08 1.37 4.04
N GLN A 285 -21.94 1.27 4.71
CA GLN A 285 -20.77 0.50 4.29
C GLN A 285 -20.28 -0.33 5.47
N GLU A 286 -19.75 -1.52 5.21
CA GLU A 286 -19.18 -2.38 6.23
C GLU A 286 -17.86 -3.01 5.78
N ILE A 287 -16.92 -3.16 6.71
CA ILE A 287 -15.61 -3.78 6.50
C ILE A 287 -15.34 -4.74 7.67
N LYS A 288 -14.74 -5.89 7.35
CA LYS A 288 -14.27 -6.89 8.32
C LYS A 288 -12.78 -7.08 8.09
N LYS A 289 -11.99 -6.90 9.15
CA LYS A 289 -10.56 -7.21 9.17
C LYS A 289 -10.29 -8.32 10.17
N ILE A 290 -9.36 -9.21 9.82
CA ILE A 290 -8.92 -10.28 10.71
C ILE A 290 -7.78 -9.72 11.55
N LEU A 291 -7.90 -9.86 12.87
CA LEU A 291 -6.83 -9.63 13.82
C LEU A 291 -6.35 -10.99 14.33
N VAL A 292 -5.07 -11.28 14.16
CA VAL A 292 -4.44 -12.46 14.73
C VAL A 292 -3.79 -12.06 16.04
N VAL A 293 -4.23 -12.65 17.15
CA VAL A 293 -3.55 -12.53 18.44
C VAL A 293 -2.76 -13.82 18.65
N ALA A 294 -1.44 -13.75 18.61
CA ALA A 294 -0.58 -14.89 18.86
C ALA A 294 -0.24 -14.96 20.35
N GLY A 295 -0.61 -16.07 20.99
CA GLY A 295 -0.44 -16.28 22.43
C GLY A 295 -0.25 -17.75 22.81
N GLN A 296 0.96 -18.26 22.63
CA GLN A 296 1.80 -18.96 23.63
C GLN A 296 3.16 -19.25 23.00
#